data_AF-A0A955ZRF0-F1
#
_entry.id   AF-A0A955ZRF0-F1
#
_cell.length_a   1.000
_cell.length_b   1.000
_cell.length_c   1.000
_cell.angle_alpha   90.00
_cell.angle_beta   90.00
_cell.angle_gamma   90.00
#
_symmetry.space_group_name_H-M   'P 1'
#
loop_
_entity.id
_entity.type
_entity.pdbx_description
1 polymer ?
#
loop_
_entity_poly.entity_id
_entity_poly.type
_entity_poly.pdbx_seq_one_letter_code
_entity_poly.pdbx_strand_id
1 'polypeptide(L)'
;GGAILGALAERTYAKSQETEDSNRICWVPAFLDRQTRDALLRYLAVTHCGRGRGDYTDPREFPLFWREATEEILQQTKDALHQAWILAKKPPIHKNPNEAEAFLVPILTTMGRQILLKFYPEAKNWLKNAPL
;
A
#
# COMPACT_ATOMS: atom_id res chain seq x y z
N GLY A 1 -2.15 -6.53 1.08
CA GLY A 1 -1.50 -6.71 -0.23
C GLY A 1 -2.47 -6.52 -1.37
N GLY A 2 -3.43 -7.44 -1.55
CA GLY A 2 -4.25 -7.50 -2.77
C GLY A 2 -5.23 -6.36 -3.04
N ALA A 3 -5.65 -5.56 -2.05
CA ALA A 3 -6.62 -4.49 -2.28
C ALA A 3 -6.01 -3.26 -2.98
N ILE A 4 -4.75 -2.90 -2.71
CA ILE A 4 -4.07 -1.79 -3.41
C ILE A 4 -3.70 -2.23 -4.81
N LEU A 5 -3.14 -3.43 -4.96
CA LEU A 5 -2.82 -4.00 -6.27
C LEU A 5 -4.10 -4.27 -7.09
N GLY A 6 -5.20 -4.68 -6.46
CA GLY A 6 -6.53 -4.81 -7.09
C GLY A 6 -7.12 -3.46 -7.50
N ALA A 7 -7.02 -2.43 -6.66
CA ALA A 7 -7.42 -1.06 -7.00
C ALA A 7 -6.58 -0.45 -8.15
N LEU A 8 -5.32 -0.88 -8.28
CA LEU A 8 -4.44 -0.52 -9.40
C LEU A 8 -4.70 -1.38 -10.65
N ALA A 9 -5.13 -2.63 -10.48
CA ALA A 9 -5.40 -3.59 -11.56
C ALA A 9 -6.84 -3.56 -12.08
N GLU A 10 -7.77 -2.85 -11.43
CA GLU A 10 -9.14 -2.65 -11.90
C GLU A 10 -9.17 -1.77 -13.15
N ARG A 11 -8.93 -2.45 -14.26
CA ARG A 11 -9.10 -2.03 -15.64
C ARG A 11 -10.60 -1.81 -15.88
N THR A 12 -10.96 -0.62 -16.36
CA THR A 12 -12.25 -0.38 -16.99
C THR A 12 -12.40 -1.31 -18.20
N TYR A 13 -13.18 -2.38 -18.06
CA TYR A 13 -13.76 -3.09 -19.19
C TYR A 13 -14.99 -2.30 -19.66
N ALA A 14 -14.78 -1.33 -20.54
CA ALA A 14 -15.86 -0.73 -21.31
C ALA A 14 -15.57 -0.98 -22.79
N LYS A 15 -16.22 -2.00 -23.34
CA LYS A 15 -16.41 -2.08 -24.79
C LYS A 15 -17.61 -1.18 -25.10
N SER A 16 -17.36 0.06 -25.48
CA SER A 16 -18.37 0.87 -26.18
C SER A 16 -17.86 1.14 -27.58
N GLN A 17 -18.54 0.51 -28.54
CA GLN A 17 -18.68 1.13 -29.85
C GLN A 17 -19.27 2.52 -29.63
N GLU A 18 -18.69 3.50 -30.33
CA GLU A 18 -19.29 4.74 -30.79
C GLU A 18 -20.46 5.26 -29.95
N THR A 19 -20.21 6.23 -29.08
CA THR A 19 -20.91 7.53 -28.93
C THR A 19 -20.28 8.23 -27.71
N GLU A 20 -20.22 9.56 -27.75
CA GLU A 20 -19.70 10.48 -26.72
C GLU A 20 -20.17 10.15 -25.29
N ASP A 21 -19.34 10.53 -24.30
CA ASP A 21 -19.49 10.34 -22.85
C ASP A 21 -19.16 8.95 -22.26
N SER A 22 -17.86 8.67 -22.21
CA SER A 22 -17.33 7.59 -21.36
C SER A 22 -17.19 8.07 -19.90
N ASN A 23 -18.13 7.67 -19.05
CA ASN A 23 -18.07 7.81 -17.59
C ASN A 23 -16.89 6.98 -17.03
N ARG A 24 -15.68 7.54 -17.09
CA ARG A 24 -14.46 6.92 -16.57
C ARG A 24 -14.39 7.15 -15.06
N ILE A 25 -14.71 6.12 -14.28
CA ILE A 25 -14.45 6.12 -12.84
C ILE A 25 -12.92 6.09 -12.64
N CYS A 26 -12.34 7.23 -12.26
CA CYS A 26 -10.92 7.34 -11.92
C CYS A 26 -10.78 7.58 -10.42
N TRP A 27 -9.89 6.85 -9.76
CA TRP A 27 -9.61 7.07 -8.35
C TRP A 27 -8.90 8.42 -8.12
N VAL A 28 -9.38 9.16 -7.12
CA VAL A 28 -8.72 10.40 -6.66
C VAL A 28 -7.47 10.05 -5.84
N PRO A 29 -6.34 10.78 -5.98
CA PRO A 29 -5.11 10.48 -5.26
C PRO A 29 -5.30 10.38 -3.73
N ALA A 30 -6.15 11.25 -3.17
CA ALA A 30 -6.47 11.25 -1.74
C ALA A 30 -7.11 9.91 -1.25
N PHE A 31 -7.85 9.22 -2.13
CA PHE A 31 -8.39 7.90 -1.80
C PHE A 31 -7.29 6.83 -1.77
N LEU A 32 -6.36 6.87 -2.73
CA LEU A 32 -5.24 5.94 -2.79
C LEU A 32 -4.27 6.13 -1.62
N ASP A 33 -4.06 7.37 -1.18
CA ASP A 33 -3.28 7.68 0.02
C ASP A 33 -3.92 7.06 1.28
N ARG A 34 -5.23 7.26 1.45
CA ARG A 34 -5.99 6.66 2.56
C ARG A 34 -5.96 5.14 2.51
N GLN A 35 -6.13 4.55 1.32
CA GLN A 35 -6.11 3.11 1.16
C GLN A 35 -4.73 2.51 1.45
N THR A 36 -3.66 3.25 1.11
CA THR A 36 -2.28 2.89 1.42
C THR A 36 -2.04 2.84 2.92
N ARG A 37 -2.46 3.90 3.64
CA ARG A 37 -2.42 3.94 5.10
C ARG A 37 -3.12 2.74 5.74
N ASP A 38 -4.37 2.50 5.33
CA ASP A 38 -5.19 1.47 5.96
C ASP A 38 -4.62 0.06 5.68
N ALA A 39 -4.01 -0.16 4.51
CA ALA A 39 -3.35 -1.43 4.20
C ALA A 39 -2.05 -1.64 5.00
N LEU A 40 -1.24 -0.60 5.17
CA LEU A 40 -0.02 -0.65 5.99
C LEU A 40 -0.36 -0.99 7.44
N LEU A 41 -1.36 -0.32 8.03
CA LEU A 41 -1.81 -0.60 9.40
C LEU A 41 -2.28 -2.05 9.56
N ARG A 42 -3.10 -2.56 8.63
CA ARG A 42 -3.55 -3.96 8.65
C ARG A 42 -2.38 -4.94 8.54
N TYR A 43 -1.41 -4.65 7.68
CA TYR A 43 -0.23 -5.50 7.54
C TYR A 43 0.59 -5.54 8.83
N LEU A 44 0.85 -4.37 9.43
CA LEU A 44 1.56 -4.27 10.71
C LEU A 44 0.85 -5.07 11.81
N ALA A 45 -0.48 -4.95 11.91
CA ALA A 45 -1.26 -5.69 12.90
C ALA A 45 -1.14 -7.20 12.75
N VAL A 46 -1.19 -7.71 11.51
CA VAL A 46 -0.96 -9.13 11.24
C VAL A 46 0.46 -9.56 11.62
N THR A 47 1.47 -8.73 11.36
CA THR A 47 2.86 -9.05 11.72
C THR A 47 3.11 -9.08 13.23
N HIS A 48 2.48 -8.20 13.99
CA HIS A 48 2.69 -8.11 15.44
C HIS A 48 1.90 -9.15 16.23
N CYS A 49 0.64 -9.38 15.86
CA CYS A 49 -0.19 -10.37 16.53
C CYS A 49 0.15 -11.83 16.16
N GLY A 50 1.04 -12.03 15.17
CA GLY A 50 1.42 -13.35 14.67
C GLY A 50 0.30 -14.06 13.91
N ARG A 51 0.67 -15.11 13.15
CA ARG A 51 -0.29 -16.00 12.46
C ARG A 51 -0.61 -17.18 13.38
N GLY A 52 -1.48 -16.95 14.37
CA GLY A 52 -1.91 -17.94 15.35
C GLY A 52 -2.06 -17.32 16.73
N ARG A 53 -3.29 -16.93 17.10
CA ARG A 53 -3.59 -16.43 18.44
C ARG A 53 -3.65 -17.61 19.42
N GLY A 54 -2.50 -18.09 19.88
CA GLY A 54 -2.46 -18.79 21.17
C GLY A 54 -2.75 -17.78 22.27
N ASP A 55 -3.83 -17.99 23.05
CA ASP A 55 -4.26 -17.32 24.28
C ASP A 55 -4.02 -15.79 24.46
N TYR A 56 -3.88 -15.04 23.37
CA TYR A 56 -3.63 -13.59 23.45
C TYR A 56 -4.85 -12.86 24.02
N THR A 57 -4.68 -12.35 25.24
CA THR A 57 -5.67 -11.67 26.08
C THR A 57 -5.28 -10.21 26.27
N ASP A 58 -5.32 -9.40 25.20
CA ASP A 58 -5.47 -7.95 25.39
C ASP A 58 -6.27 -7.32 24.23
N PRO A 59 -7.52 -6.88 24.45
CA PRO A 59 -8.32 -6.17 23.48
C PRO A 59 -8.27 -4.66 23.79
N ARG A 60 -7.20 -3.96 23.41
CA ARG A 60 -7.10 -2.51 23.64
C ARG A 60 -6.55 -1.78 22.44
N GLU A 61 -7.42 -1.62 21.44
CA GLU A 61 -7.29 -0.70 20.31
C GLU A 61 -6.04 -0.88 19.43
N PHE A 62 -6.11 -0.43 18.18
CA PHE A 62 -4.91 -0.31 17.35
C PHE A 62 -3.97 0.67 18.05
N PRO A 63 -2.69 0.33 18.31
CA PRO A 63 -1.84 1.20 19.08
C PRO A 63 -1.68 2.56 18.38
N LEU A 64 -2.06 3.65 19.05
CA LEU A 64 -2.07 5.02 18.49
C LEU A 64 -0.71 5.40 17.85
N PHE A 65 0.38 4.89 18.44
CA PHE A 65 1.75 5.13 17.98
C PHE A 65 2.04 4.59 16.57
N TRP A 66 1.36 3.52 16.12
CA TRP A 66 1.49 3.04 14.75
C TRP A 66 0.74 3.89 13.74
N ARG A 67 -0.42 4.42 14.13
CA ARG A 67 -1.18 5.34 13.28
C ARG A 67 -0.38 6.59 13.01
N GLU A 68 0.21 7.18 14.06
CA GLU A 68 1.06 8.36 13.96
C GLU A 68 2.32 8.09 13.12
N ALA A 69 3.03 7.00 13.38
CA ALA A 69 4.21 6.64 12.60
C ALA A 69 3.89 6.35 11.13
N THR A 70 2.74 5.74 10.84
CA THR A 70 2.30 5.48 9.46
C THR A 70 1.96 6.77 8.73
N GLU A 71 1.25 7.70 9.40
CA GLU A 71 0.90 9.01 8.83
C GLU A 71 2.16 9.85 8.57
N GLU A 72 3.10 9.87 9.52
CA GLU A 72 4.40 10.55 9.36
C GLU A 72 5.14 10.06 8.11
N ILE A 73 5.28 8.75 7.96
CA ILE A 73 5.97 8.15 6.82
C ILE A 73 5.22 8.36 5.50
N LEU A 74 3.89 8.35 5.52
CA LEU A 74 3.08 8.69 4.34
C LEU A 74 3.31 10.12 3.88
N GLN A 75 3.42 11.08 4.80
CA GLN A 75 3.71 12.46 4.42
C GLN A 75 5.12 12.59 3.83
N GLN A 76 6.10 11.84 4.36
CA GLN A 76 7.47 11.82 3.85
C GLN A 76 7.58 11.18 2.45
N THR A 77 6.77 10.16 2.15
CA THR A 77 6.81 9.45 0.87
C THR A 77 5.71 9.89 -0.11
N LYS A 78 4.95 10.94 0.23
CA LYS A 78 3.77 11.40 -0.52
C LYS A 78 4.05 11.65 -1.99
N ASP A 79 5.13 12.38 -2.29
CA ASP A 79 5.48 12.72 -3.67
C ASP A 79 5.78 11.45 -4.50
N ALA A 80 6.50 10.49 -3.91
CA ALA A 80 6.80 9.21 -4.56
C ALA A 80 5.53 8.37 -4.77
N LEU A 81 4.62 8.33 -3.79
CA LEU A 81 3.32 7.68 -3.95
C LEU A 81 2.48 8.35 -5.06
N HIS A 82 2.50 9.68 -5.15
CA HIS A 82 1.78 10.41 -6.17
C HIS A 82 2.34 10.14 -7.57
N GLN A 83 3.67 9.97 -7.72
CA GLN A 83 4.24 9.47 -8.96
C GLN A 83 3.75 8.06 -9.30
N ALA A 84 3.65 7.16 -8.32
CA ALA A 84 3.07 5.82 -8.53
C ALA A 84 1.61 5.91 -9.01
N TRP A 85 0.80 6.81 -8.44
CA TRP A 85 -0.58 7.06 -8.86
C TRP A 85 -0.68 7.60 -10.28
N ILE A 86 0.23 8.49 -10.68
CA ILE A 86 0.30 9.01 -12.05
C ILE A 86 0.64 7.89 -13.03
N LEU A 87 1.63 7.05 -12.70
CA LEU A 87 1.98 5.88 -13.52
C LEU A 87 0.82 4.90 -13.67
N ALA A 88 0.07 4.67 -12.59
CA ALA A 88 -1.10 3.80 -12.59
C ALA A 88 -2.28 4.33 -13.43
N LYS A 89 -2.41 5.66 -13.58
CA LYS A 89 -3.47 6.28 -14.38
C LYS A 89 -3.23 6.24 -15.89
N LYS A 90 -2.00 5.99 -16.34
CA LYS A 90 -1.68 5.94 -17.76
C LYS A 90 -2.34 4.70 -18.38
N PRO A 91 -3.06 4.83 -19.52
CA PRO A 91 -3.58 3.67 -20.22
C PRO A 91 -2.40 2.76 -20.58
N PRO A 92 -2.50 1.43 -20.37
CA PRO A 92 -1.40 0.52 -20.62
C PRO A 92 -1.03 0.60 -22.11
N ILE A 93 0.13 1.20 -22.40
CA ILE A 93 0.65 1.38 -23.76
C ILE A 93 0.95 -0.01 -24.37
N HIS A 94 1.24 -1.01 -23.53
CA HIS A 94 1.36 -2.42 -23.88
C HIS A 94 0.83 -3.33 -22.75
N LYS A 95 0.71 -4.65 -22.97
CA LYS A 95 0.28 -5.70 -22.01
C LYS A 95 1.14 -5.83 -20.73
N ASN A 96 1.85 -4.80 -20.29
CA ASN A 96 2.64 -4.81 -19.07
C ASN A 96 1.96 -3.96 -17.97
N PRO A 97 1.09 -4.56 -17.13
CA PRO A 97 0.60 -3.91 -15.91
C PRO A 97 1.67 -3.75 -14.80
N ASN A 98 2.95 -3.95 -15.08
CA ASN A 98 3.98 -4.10 -14.04
C ASN A 98 4.77 -2.83 -13.69
N GLU A 99 4.71 -1.73 -14.43
CA GLU A 99 5.56 -0.54 -14.13
C GLU A 99 5.12 0.18 -12.85
N ALA A 100 3.82 0.43 -12.68
CA ALA A 100 3.30 1.05 -11.48
C ALA A 100 3.51 0.14 -10.25
N GLU A 101 3.36 -1.17 -10.40
CA GLU A 101 3.63 -2.15 -9.35
C GLU A 101 5.12 -2.21 -8.99
N ALA A 102 6.01 -2.30 -10.00
CA ALA A 102 7.46 -2.30 -9.80
C ALA A 102 7.95 -1.01 -9.13
N PHE A 103 7.27 0.12 -9.35
CA PHE A 103 7.56 1.37 -8.68
C PHE A 103 6.98 1.43 -7.25
N LEU A 104 5.77 0.89 -7.04
CA LEU A 104 5.06 0.96 -5.76
C LEU A 104 5.59 -0.03 -4.72
N VAL A 105 5.92 -1.26 -5.10
CA VAL A 105 6.37 -2.32 -4.17
C VAL A 105 7.59 -1.89 -3.35
N PRO A 106 8.66 -1.32 -3.94
CA PRO A 106 9.80 -0.81 -3.17
C PRO A 106 9.43 0.30 -2.17
N ILE A 107 8.50 1.19 -2.55
CA ILE A 107 8.02 2.27 -1.68
C ILE A 107 7.33 1.68 -0.46
N LEU A 108 6.32 0.83 -0.66
CA LEU A 108 5.57 0.21 0.44
C LEU A 108 6.47 -0.64 1.34
N THR A 109 7.42 -1.36 0.76
CA THR A 109 8.36 -2.19 1.52
C THR A 109 9.29 -1.34 2.39
N THR A 110 9.78 -0.21 1.84
CA THR A 110 10.63 0.72 2.59
C THR A 110 9.85 1.36 3.74
N MET A 111 8.61 1.81 3.49
CA MET A 111 7.73 2.36 4.51
C MET A 111 7.49 1.35 5.65
N GLY A 112 7.10 0.11 5.30
CA GLY A 112 6.86 -0.93 6.29
C GLY A 112 8.11 -1.25 7.12
N ARG A 113 9.28 -1.35 6.50
CA ARG A 113 10.55 -1.58 7.21
C ARG A 113 10.90 -0.43 8.16
N GLN A 114 10.75 0.81 7.73
CA GLN A 114 11.05 1.96 8.59
C GLN A 114 10.13 2.00 9.81
N ILE A 115 8.81 1.78 9.61
CA ILE A 115 7.85 1.73 10.73
C ILE A 115 8.19 0.57 11.68
N LEU A 116 8.45 -0.62 11.15
CA LEU A 116 8.82 -1.78 11.98
C LEU A 116 10.11 -1.54 12.77
N LEU A 117 11.17 -1.03 12.13
CA LEU A 117 12.45 -0.77 12.79
C LEU A 117 12.38 0.34 13.84
N LYS A 118 11.44 1.29 13.70
CA LYS A 118 11.19 2.33 14.71
C LYS A 118 10.72 1.73 16.04
N PHE A 119 9.96 0.63 16.01
CA PHE A 119 9.40 -0.01 17.21
C PHE A 119 10.09 -1.32 17.61
N TYR A 120 10.76 -1.99 16.68
CA TYR A 120 11.46 -3.27 16.88
C TYR A 120 12.88 -3.20 16.29
N PRO A 121 13.79 -2.43 16.90
CA PRO A 121 15.15 -2.28 16.38
C PRO A 121 15.93 -3.60 16.31
N GLU A 122 15.62 -4.57 17.17
CA GLU A 122 16.19 -5.92 17.18
C GLU A 122 15.87 -6.71 15.89
N ALA A 123 14.76 -6.39 15.21
CA ALA A 123 14.38 -7.01 13.94
C ALA A 123 15.31 -6.61 12.78
N LYS A 124 16.22 -5.65 12.98
CA LYS A 124 17.17 -5.18 11.96
C LYS A 124 18.01 -6.29 11.36
N ASN A 125 18.48 -7.24 12.17
CA ASN A 125 19.30 -8.34 11.68
C ASN A 125 18.47 -9.35 10.88
N TRP A 126 17.21 -9.55 11.25
CA TRP A 126 16.28 -10.40 10.50
C TRP A 126 15.91 -9.79 9.14
N LEU A 127 15.59 -8.49 9.11
CA LEU A 127 15.23 -7.76 7.89
C LEU A 127 16.36 -7.65 6.87
N LYS A 128 17.63 -7.64 7.31
CA LYS A 128 18.80 -7.66 6.41
C LYS A 128 18.91 -8.95 5.59
N ASN A 129 18.40 -10.05 6.13
CA ASN A 129 18.52 -11.39 5.55
C ASN A 129 17.22 -11.87 4.89
N ALA A 130 16.15 -11.08 4.95
CA ALA A 130 14.85 -11.43 4.37
C ALA A 130 14.87 -11.21 2.84
N PRO A 131 14.51 -12.21 2.01
CA PRO A 131 14.36 -12.01 0.58
C PRO A 131 13.21 -11.04 0.29
N LEU A 132 13.41 -10.20 -0.74
CA LEU A 132 12.42 -9.28 -1.30
C LEU A 132 11.45 -10.01 -2.23
#